data_AF-A0A1X0K1H1-F1
#
_entry.id   AF-A0A1X0K1H1-F1
#
_cell.length_a   1.000
_cell.length_b   1.000
_cell.length_c   1.000
_cell.angle_alpha   90.00
_cell.angle_beta   90.00
_cell.angle_gamma   90.00
#
_symmetry.space_group_name_H-M   'P 1'
#
loop_
_entity.id
_entity.type
_entity.pdbx_description
1 polymer ?
#
loop_
_entity_poly.entity_id
_entity_poly.type
_entity_poly.pdbx_seq_one_letter_code
_entity_poly.pdbx_strand_id
1 'polypeptide(L)' 'MTIAPGLDQPTTLSALLRLLGVQHDSAYQQRPALTKWLEHNTPGPDLRVSLRANGYGVLFLSSLRPMRSTVSGLRAIA' A
#
# COMPACT_ATOMS: atom_id res chain seq x y z
N MET A 1 15.72 -1.94 -13.37
CA MET A 1 14.41 -2.35 -13.91
C MET A 1 13.54 -1.10 -13.93
N THR A 2 13.51 -0.40 -15.06
CA THR A 2 12.82 0.88 -15.23
C THR A 2 11.37 0.60 -15.62
N ILE A 3 10.41 0.98 -14.78
CA ILE A 3 8.98 0.89 -15.13
C ILE A 3 8.64 2.09 -16.01
N ALA A 4 8.14 1.82 -17.21
CA ALA A 4 7.77 2.84 -18.19
C ALA A 4 6.66 3.78 -17.67
N PRO A 5 6.75 5.10 -17.93
CA PRO A 5 5.73 6.06 -17.53
C PRO A 5 4.54 5.94 -18.49
N GLY A 6 3.50 5.21 -18.09
CA GLY A 6 2.28 5.05 -18.89
C GLY A 6 1.47 3.78 -18.65
N LEU A 7 1.91 2.88 -17.75
CA LEU A 7 1.10 1.73 -17.36
C LEU A 7 -0.04 2.19 -16.45
N ASP A 8 -1.24 2.12 -17.00
CA ASP A 8 -2.55 2.21 -16.34
C ASP A 8 -2.46 1.70 -14.90
N GLN A 9 -2.74 2.58 -13.94
CA GLN A 9 -2.64 2.23 -12.53
C GLN A 9 -3.56 1.03 -12.27
N PRO A 10 -3.10 -0.03 -11.57
CA PRO A 10 -3.88 -1.24 -11.44
C PRO A 10 -5.22 -0.92 -10.80
N THR A 11 -6.32 -1.21 -11.50
CA THR A 11 -7.69 -0.91 -11.05
C THR A 11 -8.26 -1.98 -10.13
N THR A 12 -7.61 -3.15 -10.04
CA THR A 12 -8.05 -4.29 -9.23
C THR A 12 -6.91 -4.87 -8.40
N LEU A 13 -7.25 -5.50 -7.27
CA LEU A 13 -6.28 -6.21 -6.43
C LEU A 13 -5.51 -7.27 -7.22
N SER A 14 -6.19 -8.07 -8.05
CA SER A 14 -5.53 -9.12 -8.83
C SER A 14 -4.51 -8.57 -9.82
N ALA A 15 -4.80 -7.42 -10.46
CA ALA A 15 -3.84 -6.75 -11.33
C ALA A 15 -2.63 -6.24 -10.54
N LEU A 16 -2.87 -5.67 -9.35
CA LEU A 16 -1.81 -5.22 -8.46
C LEU A 16 -0.94 -6.40 -7.97
N LEU A 17 -1.53 -7.52 -7.56
CA LEU A 17 -0.79 -8.69 -7.11
C LEU A 17 0.05 -9.33 -8.23
N ARG A 18 -0.44 -9.32 -9.48
CA ARG A 18 0.36 -9.74 -10.65
C ARG A 18 1.53 -8.81 -10.90
N LEU A 19 1.30 -7.50 -10.81
CA LEU A 19 2.36 -6.50 -10.95
C LEU A 19 3.45 -6.66 -9.88
N LEU A 20 3.04 -7.02 -8.66
CA LEU A 20 3.93 -7.29 -7.53
C LEU A 20 4.54 -8.70 -7.55
N GLY A 21 4.08 -9.59 -8.43
CA GLY A 21 4.54 -10.98 -8.52
C GLY A 21 4.09 -11.91 -7.38
N VAL A 22 3.15 -11.48 -6.53
CA VAL A 22 2.71 -12.20 -5.30
C VAL A 22 1.30 -12.79 -5.43
N GLN A 23 0.79 -12.92 -6.66
CA GLN A 23 -0.58 -13.37 -6.94
C GLN A 23 -0.93 -14.77 -6.42
N HIS A 24 0.07 -15.65 -6.29
CA HIS A 24 -0.11 -17.02 -5.80
C HIS A 24 0.28 -17.18 -4.32
N ASP A 25 0.73 -16.10 -3.69
CA ASP A 25 1.19 -16.14 -2.30
C ASP A 25 0.01 -16.09 -1.34
N SER A 26 0.26 -16.52 -0.09
CA SER A 26 -0.73 -16.38 0.97
C SER A 26 -1.03 -14.91 1.27
N ALA A 27 -2.22 -14.63 1.81
CA ALA A 27 -2.60 -13.27 2.19
C ALA A 27 -1.59 -12.61 3.15
N TYR A 28 -0.93 -13.40 4.00
CA TYR A 28 0.11 -12.94 4.92
C TYR A 28 1.37 -12.43 4.18
N GLN A 29 1.76 -13.11 3.10
CA GLN A 29 2.89 -12.73 2.25
C GLN A 29 2.55 -11.58 1.30
N GLN A 30 1.29 -11.48 0.87
CA GLN A 30 0.82 -10.39 0.01
C GLN A 30 0.77 -9.03 0.75
N ARG A 31 0.43 -9.04 2.05
CA ARG A 31 0.33 -7.83 2.88
C ARG A 31 1.56 -6.90 2.82
N PRO A 32 2.79 -7.36 3.13
CA PRO A 32 3.96 -6.48 3.10
C PRO A 32 4.26 -5.91 1.70
N ALA A 33 4.02 -6.69 0.63
CA ALA A 33 4.18 -6.22 -0.74
C ALA A 33 3.17 -5.12 -1.09
N LEU A 34 1.91 -5.30 -0.71
CA LEU A 34 0.84 -4.31 -0.89
C LEU A 34 1.12 -3.03 -0.08
N THR A 35 1.52 -3.15 1.18
CA THR A 35 1.87 -2.00 2.03
C THR A 35 2.99 -1.18 1.41
N LYS A 36 4.09 -1.83 1.01
CA LYS A 36 5.24 -1.16 0.38
C LYS A 36 4.85 -0.45 -0.92
N TRP A 37 3.94 -1.03 -1.70
CA TRP A 37 3.44 -0.37 -2.91
C TRP A 37 2.61 0.88 -2.57
N LEU A 38 1.73 0.79 -1.56
CA LEU A 38 0.86 1.88 -1.11
C LEU A 38 1.63 3.04 -0.44
N GLU A 39 2.85 2.81 0.06
CA GLU A 39 3.73 3.87 0.57
C GLU A 39 4.20 4.83 -0.54
N HIS A 40 4.33 4.33 -1.77
CA HIS A 40 4.85 5.11 -2.90
C HIS A 40 3.78 5.43 -3.95
N ASN A 41 2.60 4.80 -3.87
CA ASN A 41 1.55 4.94 -4.88
C ASN A 41 0.20 5.22 -4.22
N THR A 42 -0.52 6.21 -4.75
CA THR A 42 -1.89 6.48 -4.33
C THR A 42 -2.86 5.65 -5.17
N PRO A 43 -3.59 4.67 -4.60
CA PRO A 43 -4.53 3.86 -5.35
C PRO A 43 -5.72 4.71 -5.82
N GLY A 44 -6.12 4.52 -7.07
CA GLY A 44 -7.36 5.06 -7.63
C GLY A 44 -8.63 4.49 -6.96
N PRO A 45 -9.81 5.09 -7.24
CA PRO A 45 -11.06 4.72 -6.59
C PRO A 45 -11.43 3.25 -6.79
N ASP A 46 -11.27 2.70 -7.99
CA ASP A 46 -11.59 1.29 -8.30
C ASP A 46 -10.71 0.34 -7.50
N LEU A 47 -9.42 0.64 -7.41
CA LEU A 47 -8.47 -0.16 -6.63
C LEU A 47 -8.80 -0.11 -5.14
N ARG A 48 -9.23 1.03 -4.60
CA ARG A 48 -9.67 1.14 -3.20
C ARG A 48 -10.89 0.28 -2.93
N VAL A 49 -11.88 0.30 -3.82
CA VAL A 49 -13.08 -0.56 -3.72
C VAL A 49 -12.67 -2.03 -3.77
N SER A 50 -11.81 -2.41 -4.72
CA SER A 50 -11.29 -3.76 -4.86
C SER A 50 -10.53 -4.22 -3.61
N LEU A 51 -9.63 -3.40 -3.06
CA LEU A 51 -8.89 -3.68 -1.82
C LEU A 51 -9.85 -3.88 -0.64
N ARG A 52 -10.87 -3.03 -0.49
CA ARG A 52 -11.86 -3.16 0.58
C ARG A 52 -12.68 -4.45 0.44
N ALA A 53 -13.15 -4.76 -0.75
CA ALA A 53 -13.94 -5.96 -1.03
C ALA A 53 -13.16 -7.26 -0.76
N ASN A 54 -11.84 -7.24 -0.93
CA ASN A 54 -10.96 -8.39 -0.73
C ASN A 54 -10.31 -8.44 0.68
N GLY A 55 -10.77 -7.62 1.63
CA GLY A 55 -10.28 -7.65 3.02
C GLY A 55 -8.98 -6.86 3.30
N TYR A 56 -8.48 -6.11 2.32
CA TYR A 56 -7.29 -5.26 2.43
C TYR A 56 -7.60 -3.79 2.74
N GLY A 57 -8.86 -3.44 2.98
CA GLY A 57 -9.28 -2.05 3.23
C GLY A 57 -8.57 -1.36 4.40
N VAL A 58 -8.10 -2.13 5.40
CA VAL A 58 -7.37 -1.60 6.56
C VAL A 58 -5.94 -1.17 6.20
N LEU A 59 -5.30 -1.81 5.21
CA LEU A 59 -3.95 -1.43 4.79
C LEU A 59 -3.94 -0.01 4.20
N PHE A 60 -4.98 0.34 3.45
CA PHE A 60 -5.13 1.68 2.90
C PHE A 60 -5.34 2.75 3.98
N LEU A 61 -6.16 2.47 5.00
CA LEU A 61 -6.35 3.38 6.13
C LEU A 61 -5.04 3.60 6.91
N SER A 62 -4.20 2.57 6.99
CA SER A 62 -2.89 2.63 7.64
C SER A 62 -1.86 3.39 6.80
N SER A 63 -1.84 3.24 5.47
CA SER A 63 -0.91 3.97 4.59
C SER A 63 -1.27 5.46 4.48
N LEU A 64 -2.54 5.82 4.62
CA LEU A 64 -3.01 7.21 4.66
C LEU A 64 -2.74 7.90 5.99
N ARG A 65 -2.49 7.16 7.08
CA ARG A 65 -2.06 7.79 8.32
C ARG A 65 -0.58 8.13 8.16
N PRO A 66 -0.20 9.43 8.20
CA PRO A 66 1.18 9.73 8.51
C PRO A 66 1.46 9.04 9.84
N MET A 67 2.49 8.21 9.90
CA MET A 67 3.11 7.87 11.16
C MET A 67 3.48 9.22 11.78
N ARG A 68 2.62 9.73 12.68
CA ARG A 68 2.97 10.86 13.53
C ARG A 68 4.18 10.36 14.28
N SER A 69 5.36 10.81 13.87
CA SER A 69 6.59 10.63 14.61
C SER A 69 6.36 11.26 15.98
N THR A 70 5.98 10.43 16.96
CA THR A 70 5.93 10.82 18.37
C THR A 70 7.32 10.65 18.95
N VAL A 71 8.31 11.28 18.33
CA VAL A 71 9.49 11.71 19.08
C VAL A 71 9.32 13.20 19.28
N SER A 72 8.45 13.50 20.24
CA SER A 72 8.40 14.80 20.89
C SER A 72 9.79 15.03 21.46
N GLY A 73 10.48 16.04 20.96
CA GLY A 73 11.77 16.46 21.47
C GLY A 73 11.68 16.72 22.96
N LEU A 74 12.14 15.75 23.76
CA LEU A 74 12.53 15.98 25.15
C LEU A 74 13.85 16.75 25.08
N ARG A 75 13.74 18.05 24.85
CA ARG A 75 14.78 19.01 25.23
C ARG A 75 14.78 19.02 26.75
N ALA A 76 15.59 18.15 27.34
CA ALA A 76 15.91 18.22 28.76
C ALA A 76 16.59 19.57 29.00
N ILE A 77 15.82 20.49 29.58
CA ILE A 77 16.34 21.66 30.26
C ILE A 77 16.53 21.26 31.72
N ALA A 78 17.77 20.98 32.10
CA ALA A 78 18.30 21.12 33.46
C ALA A 78 19.82 20.97 33.40
#